data_AF-A0A9P3CJY4-F1
#
_entry.id   AF-A0A9P3CJY4-F1
#
_cell.length_a   1.000
_cell.length_b   1.000
_cell.length_c   1.000
_cell.angle_alpha   90.00
_cell.angle_beta   90.00
_cell.angle_gamma   90.00
#
_symmetry.space_group_name_H-M   'P 1'
#
loop_
_entity.id
_entity.type
_entity.pdbx_description
1 polymer ?
#
loop_
_entity_poly.entity_id
_entity_poly.type
_entity_poly.pdbx_seq_one_letter_code
_entity_poly.pdbx_strand_id
1 'polypeptide(L)'
;MGALFSMLRRAYQALISPPRLAKKDDAVRFGLLGASAIAPIALIGPAQSHAEAIIAAVAARDPARAAAYAKKHHIPIVHNSYQDLLDDPSIDAVYIALPNGHHYEWAIRSLKAGKHVLLEKPSTSNAHEAKKFSSPQR
;
A
#
# COMPACT_ATOMS: atom_id res chain seq x y z
N MET A 1 7.31 -26.61 -27.36
CA MET A 1 5.94 -26.30 -26.87
C MET A 1 5.84 -26.15 -25.35
N GLY A 2 6.51 -26.96 -24.52
CA GLY A 2 6.38 -26.89 -23.04
C GLY A 2 7.01 -25.66 -22.36
N ALA A 3 8.14 -25.15 -22.85
CA ALA A 3 8.83 -24.00 -22.24
C ALA A 3 8.01 -22.70 -22.32
N LEU A 4 7.45 -22.39 -23.50
CA LEU A 4 6.59 -21.24 -23.72
C LEU A 4 5.32 -21.30 -22.88
N PHE A 5 4.65 -22.46 -22.81
CA PHE A 5 3.48 -22.65 -21.96
C PHE A 5 3.80 -22.44 -20.47
N SER A 6 4.95 -22.95 -19.99
CA SER A 6 5.39 -22.74 -18.61
C SER A 6 5.72 -21.27 -18.30
N MET A 7 6.26 -20.54 -19.28
CA MET A 7 6.60 -19.12 -19.17
C MET A 7 5.33 -18.28 -19.12
N LEU A 8 4.37 -18.56 -20.01
CA LEU A 8 3.06 -17.90 -20.03
C LEU A 8 2.27 -18.17 -18.74
N ARG A 9 2.27 -19.42 -18.25
CA ARG A 9 1.66 -19.77 -16.96
C ARG A 9 2.31 -19.04 -15.79
N ARG A 10 3.63 -18.93 -15.76
CA ARG A 10 4.35 -18.19 -14.71
C ARG A 10 4.06 -16.69 -14.75
N ALA A 11 4.08 -16.09 -15.93
CA ALA A 11 3.70 -14.69 -16.11
C ALA A 11 2.25 -14.44 -15.68
N TYR A 12 1.32 -15.32 -16.07
CA TYR A 12 -0.08 -15.26 -15.66
C TYR A 12 -0.23 -15.38 -14.13
N GLN A 13 0.43 -16.34 -13.50
CA GLN A 13 0.38 -16.51 -12.03
C GLN A 13 0.98 -15.30 -11.32
N ALA A 14 2.12 -14.78 -11.78
CA ALA A 14 2.76 -13.63 -11.16
C ALA A 14 1.93 -12.33 -11.29
N LEU A 15 1.27 -12.13 -12.44
CA LEU A 15 0.61 -10.86 -12.76
C LEU A 15 -0.90 -10.85 -12.51
N ILE A 16 -1.57 -11.99 -12.58
CA ILE A 16 -3.05 -12.07 -12.64
C ILE A 16 -3.62 -12.92 -11.51
N SER A 17 -2.94 -13.97 -11.06
CA SER A 17 -3.45 -14.87 -10.01
C SER A 17 -2.31 -15.46 -9.17
N PRO A 18 -1.68 -14.65 -8.31
CA PRO A 18 -0.60 -15.12 -7.45
C PRO A 18 -1.08 -16.23 -6.52
N PRO A 19 -0.25 -17.25 -6.25
CA PRO A 19 -0.60 -18.28 -5.28
C PRO A 19 -0.78 -17.63 -3.91
N ARG A 20 -1.80 -18.05 -3.16
CA ARG A 20 -2.03 -17.55 -1.80
C ARG A 20 -1.19 -18.36 -0.82
N LEU A 21 -0.30 -17.67 -0.09
CA LEU A 21 0.47 -18.27 0.98
C LEU A 21 -0.16 -17.94 2.35
N ALA A 22 0.00 -18.86 3.30
CA ALA A 22 -0.23 -18.55 4.70
C ALA A 22 0.72 -17.42 5.14
N LYS A 23 0.22 -16.52 5.97
CA LYS A 23 0.98 -15.36 6.47
C LYS A 23 1.79 -15.76 7.68
N LYS A 24 3.00 -15.21 7.79
CA LYS A 24 3.83 -15.35 8.99
C LYS A 24 3.27 -14.45 10.10
N ASP A 25 3.53 -14.83 11.34
CA ASP A 25 3.11 -14.05 12.51
C ASP A 25 3.85 -12.71 12.63
N ASP A 26 5.08 -12.63 12.10
CA ASP A 26 5.94 -11.45 12.04
C ASP A 26 5.85 -10.68 10.70
N ALA A 27 4.82 -10.97 9.90
CA ALA A 27 4.62 -10.30 8.62
C ALA A 27 4.33 -8.80 8.79
N VAL A 28 4.91 -7.98 7.91
CA VAL A 28 4.70 -6.53 7.87
C VAL A 28 3.25 -6.22 7.49
N ARG A 29 2.57 -5.46 8.33
CA ARG A 29 1.17 -5.06 8.19
C ARG A 29 1.10 -3.71 7.51
N PHE A 30 0.63 -3.71 6.27
CA PHE A 30 0.46 -2.52 5.46
C PHE A 30 -0.93 -1.89 5.66
N GLY A 31 -0.92 -0.58 5.89
CA GLY A 31 -2.09 0.28 5.76
C GLY A 31 -2.08 1.00 4.40
N LEU A 32 -3.21 1.01 3.69
CA LEU A 32 -3.35 1.70 2.41
C LEU A 32 -3.88 3.11 2.63
N LEU A 33 -3.07 4.13 2.33
CA LEU A 33 -3.56 5.50 2.23
C LEU A 33 -4.13 5.72 0.83
N GLY A 34 -5.44 5.55 0.73
CA GLY A 34 -6.23 5.74 -0.47
C GLY A 34 -6.71 4.43 -1.11
N ALA A 35 -8.00 4.38 -1.45
CA ALA A 35 -8.59 3.38 -2.33
C ALA A 35 -8.20 3.60 -3.81
N SER A 36 -6.93 3.36 -4.14
CA SER A 36 -6.36 3.64 -5.46
C SER A 36 -6.56 2.48 -6.44
N ALA A 37 -6.60 2.79 -7.74
CA ALA A 37 -6.68 1.79 -8.80
C ALA A 37 -5.37 1.03 -9.02
N ILE A 38 -4.25 1.57 -8.54
CA ILE A 38 -2.90 0.97 -8.67
C ILE A 38 -2.61 -0.05 -7.57
N ALA A 39 -3.12 0.17 -6.34
CA ALA A 39 -2.90 -0.70 -5.19
C ALA A 39 -3.21 -2.20 -5.44
N PRO A 40 -4.22 -2.61 -6.23
CA PRO A 40 -4.48 -4.01 -6.53
C PRO A 40 -3.30 -4.70 -7.22
N ILE A 41 -2.69 -4.05 -8.20
CA ILE A 41 -1.58 -4.64 -8.98
C ILE A 41 -0.22 -4.38 -8.34
N ALA A 42 -0.06 -3.27 -7.62
CA ALA A 42 1.21 -2.89 -7.03
C ALA A 42 1.47 -3.53 -5.67
N LEU A 43 0.43 -3.81 -4.88
CA LEU A 43 0.61 -4.28 -3.50
C LEU A 43 -0.36 -5.39 -3.09
N ILE A 44 -1.67 -5.22 -3.27
CA ILE A 44 -2.67 -6.18 -2.74
C ILE A 44 -2.53 -7.56 -3.40
N GLY A 45 -2.40 -7.59 -4.73
CA GLY A 45 -2.19 -8.82 -5.50
C GLY A 45 -0.86 -9.47 -5.15
N PRO A 46 0.30 -8.80 -5.34
CA PRO A 46 1.60 -9.35 -5.00
C PRO A 46 1.70 -9.82 -3.55
N ALA A 47 1.09 -9.11 -2.59
CA ALA A 47 1.10 -9.53 -1.19
C ALA A 47 0.53 -10.94 -1.01
N GLN A 48 -0.41 -11.42 -1.85
CA GLN A 48 -0.98 -12.77 -1.70
C GLN A 48 0.06 -13.90 -1.76
N SER A 49 1.11 -13.74 -2.57
CA SER A 49 2.19 -14.72 -2.71
C SER A 49 3.40 -14.46 -1.83
N HIS A 50 3.34 -13.47 -0.93
CA HIS A 50 4.41 -13.15 0.00
C HIS A 50 3.90 -13.37 1.43
N ALA A 51 4.50 -14.32 2.15
CA ALA A 51 4.07 -14.66 3.50
C ALA A 51 4.36 -13.52 4.51
N GLU A 52 5.28 -12.64 4.15
CA GLU A 52 5.84 -11.53 4.93
C GLU A 52 5.03 -10.23 4.83
N ALA A 53 3.97 -10.18 4.03
CA ALA A 53 3.19 -8.95 3.79
C ALA A 53 1.69 -9.18 3.97
N ILE A 54 1.05 -8.36 4.81
CA ILE A 54 -0.40 -8.37 5.06
C ILE A 54 -0.99 -7.01 4.70
N ILE A 55 -2.10 -6.99 3.97
CA ILE A 55 -2.90 -5.77 3.80
C ILE A 55 -3.90 -5.71 4.95
N ALA A 56 -3.58 -4.90 5.96
CA ALA A 56 -4.32 -4.88 7.22
C ALA A 56 -5.44 -3.84 7.23
N ALA A 57 -5.22 -2.67 6.64
CA ALA A 57 -6.17 -1.57 6.71
C ALA A 57 -6.21 -0.71 5.44
N VAL A 58 -7.31 0.00 5.26
CA VAL A 58 -7.43 1.05 4.24
C VAL A 58 -8.14 2.28 4.81
N ALA A 59 -7.69 3.45 4.37
CA ALA A 59 -8.37 4.72 4.60
C ALA A 59 -8.55 5.42 3.25
N ALA A 60 -9.61 6.21 3.10
CA ALA A 60 -9.79 7.11 1.95
C ALA A 60 -10.56 8.36 2.39
N ARG A 61 -10.36 9.49 1.68
CA ARG A 61 -11.12 10.74 1.93
C ARG A 61 -12.63 10.55 1.90
N ASP A 62 -13.10 9.63 1.07
CA ASP A 62 -14.52 9.24 1.00
C ASP A 62 -14.70 7.91 1.77
N PRO A 63 -15.39 7.93 2.93
CA PRO A 63 -15.62 6.74 3.74
C PRO A 63 -16.40 5.63 3.02
N ALA A 64 -17.37 5.99 2.17
CA ALA A 64 -18.14 5.02 1.40
C ALA A 64 -17.24 4.32 0.38
N ARG A 65 -16.34 5.07 -0.26
CA ARG A 65 -15.33 4.50 -1.16
C ARG A 65 -14.36 3.60 -0.41
N ALA A 66 -13.91 3.98 0.79
CA ALA A 66 -13.04 3.15 1.62
C ALA A 66 -13.71 1.80 1.97
N ALA A 67 -14.96 1.85 2.45
CA ALA A 67 -15.73 0.66 2.81
C ALA A 67 -15.96 -0.28 1.61
N ALA A 68 -16.37 0.27 0.47
CA ALA A 68 -16.56 -0.51 -0.76
C ALA A 68 -15.25 -1.15 -1.24
N TYR A 69 -14.14 -0.41 -1.16
CA TYR A 69 -12.82 -0.91 -1.53
C TYR A 69 -12.35 -2.03 -0.62
N ALA A 70 -12.51 -1.87 0.70
CA ALA A 70 -12.16 -2.89 1.68
C ALA A 70 -12.96 -4.17 1.46
N LYS A 71 -14.28 -4.07 1.24
CA LYS A 71 -15.13 -5.20 0.90
C LYS A 71 -14.66 -5.91 -0.37
N LYS A 72 -14.37 -5.16 -1.44
CA LYS A 72 -13.90 -5.71 -2.72
C LYS A 72 -12.58 -6.47 -2.58
N HIS A 73 -11.68 -5.96 -1.76
CA HIS A 73 -10.31 -6.49 -1.63
C HIS A 73 -10.08 -7.33 -0.37
N HIS A 74 -11.13 -7.60 0.42
CA HIS A 74 -11.08 -8.36 1.68
C HIS A 74 -10.11 -7.77 2.70
N ILE A 75 -10.07 -6.43 2.81
CA ILE A 75 -9.25 -5.71 3.79
C ILE A 75 -10.06 -5.61 5.09
N PRO A 76 -9.54 -6.08 6.23
CA PRO A 76 -10.36 -6.26 7.43
C PRO A 76 -10.70 -4.95 8.15
N ILE A 77 -9.83 -3.93 8.07
CA ILE A 77 -9.99 -2.68 8.82
C ILE A 77 -10.18 -1.51 7.86
N VAL A 78 -11.18 -0.67 8.15
CA VAL A 78 -11.43 0.60 7.47
C VAL A 78 -11.34 1.71 8.50
N HIS A 79 -10.41 2.65 8.30
CA HIS A 79 -10.31 3.84 9.14
C HIS A 79 -11.07 5.01 8.52
N ASN A 80 -11.57 5.90 9.38
CA ASN A 80 -12.36 7.07 8.95
C ASN A 80 -11.49 8.18 8.38
N SER A 81 -10.23 8.27 8.80
CA SER A 81 -9.26 9.22 8.30
C SER A 81 -7.90 8.58 8.02
N TYR A 82 -7.06 9.27 7.25
CA TYR A 82 -5.67 8.85 7.07
C TYR A 82 -4.89 8.93 8.39
N GLN A 83 -5.20 9.91 9.25
CA GLN A 83 -4.54 10.05 10.54
C GLN A 83 -4.88 8.88 11.47
N ASP A 84 -6.15 8.46 11.52
CA ASP A 84 -6.59 7.31 12.32
C ASP A 84 -5.83 6.02 11.93
N LEU A 85 -5.50 5.85 10.66
CA LEU A 85 -4.69 4.73 10.17
C LEU A 85 -3.22 4.86 10.59
N LEU A 86 -2.66 6.09 10.58
CA LEU A 86 -1.30 6.33 11.08
C LEU A 86 -1.18 6.14 12.59
N ASP A 87 -2.25 6.43 13.33
CA ASP A 87 -2.28 6.29 14.78
C ASP A 87 -2.54 4.84 15.23
N ASP A 88 -2.93 3.95 14.32
CA ASP A 88 -3.14 2.52 14.61
C ASP A 88 -1.79 1.82 14.89
N PRO A 89 -1.54 1.33 16.12
CA PRO A 89 -0.29 0.66 16.47
C PRO A 89 -0.12 -0.71 15.79
N SER A 90 -1.18 -1.29 15.21
CA SER A 90 -1.15 -2.56 14.48
C SER A 90 -0.70 -2.44 13.02
N ILE A 91 -0.37 -1.23 12.56
CA ILE A 91 0.15 -0.95 11.21
C ILE A 91 1.64 -0.65 11.29
N ASP A 92 2.45 -1.41 10.55
CA ASP A 92 3.91 -1.26 10.54
C ASP A 92 4.37 -0.30 9.41
N ALA A 93 3.71 -0.42 8.26
CA ALA A 93 4.06 0.29 7.04
C ALA A 93 2.81 0.87 6.37
N VAL A 94 2.99 1.94 5.60
CA VAL A 94 1.92 2.49 4.76
C VAL A 94 2.30 2.50 3.30
N TYR A 95 1.31 2.21 2.45
CA TYR A 95 1.38 2.42 1.01
C TYR A 95 0.60 3.67 0.64
N ILE A 96 1.31 4.66 0.10
CA ILE A 96 0.76 5.98 -0.24
C ILE A 96 0.58 6.04 -1.75
N ALA A 97 -0.66 5.82 -2.20
CA ALA A 97 -1.08 5.92 -3.59
C ALA A 97 -2.18 6.98 -3.76
N LEU A 98 -1.90 8.17 -3.21
CA LEU A 98 -2.77 9.34 -3.24
C LEU A 98 -2.56 10.14 -4.54
N PRO A 99 -3.35 11.19 -4.81
CA PRO A 99 -2.96 12.16 -5.83
C PRO A 99 -1.62 12.82 -5.50
N ASN A 100 -0.81 13.16 -6.51
CA ASN A 100 0.56 13.66 -6.35
C ASN A 100 0.69 14.80 -5.31
N GLY A 101 -0.29 15.72 -5.26
CA GLY A 101 -0.31 16.86 -4.31
C GLY A 101 -0.31 16.45 -2.84
N HIS A 102 -0.64 15.20 -2.54
CA HIS A 102 -0.73 14.66 -1.18
C HIS A 102 0.45 13.75 -0.82
N HIS A 103 1.34 13.42 -1.77
CA HIS A 103 2.45 12.51 -1.53
C HIS A 103 3.41 13.03 -0.45
N TYR A 104 3.90 14.27 -0.62
CA TYR A 104 4.84 14.86 0.33
C TYR A 104 4.26 14.95 1.75
N GLU A 105 3.06 15.52 1.88
CA GLU A 105 2.41 15.70 3.19
C GLU A 105 2.26 14.36 3.93
N TRP A 106 1.65 13.37 3.28
CA TRP A 106 1.34 12.11 3.95
C TRP A 106 2.56 11.23 4.14
N ALA A 107 3.57 11.30 3.27
CA ALA A 107 4.83 10.63 3.51
C ALA A 107 5.54 11.18 4.75
N ILE A 108 5.62 12.51 4.91
CA ILE A 108 6.23 13.12 6.09
C ILE A 108 5.43 12.81 7.37
N ARG A 109 4.09 12.90 7.33
CA ARG A 109 3.25 12.53 8.48
C ARG A 109 3.43 11.07 8.88
N SER A 110 3.50 10.17 7.91
CA SER A 110 3.68 8.73 8.18
C SER A 110 5.03 8.42 8.80
N LEU A 111 6.11 9.03 8.28
CA LEU A 111 7.45 8.91 8.86
C LEU A 111 7.50 9.45 10.30
N LYS A 112 6.85 10.60 10.56
CA LYS A 112 6.76 11.18 11.91
C LYS A 112 5.93 10.32 12.87
N ALA A 113 4.94 9.60 12.37
CA ALA A 113 4.17 8.61 13.13
C ALA A 113 4.94 7.29 13.34
N GLY A 114 6.21 7.22 12.92
CA GLY A 114 7.05 6.02 13.08
C GLY A 114 6.72 4.88 12.12
N LYS A 115 5.95 5.14 11.05
CA LYS A 115 5.59 4.12 10.06
C LYS A 115 6.64 4.02 8.96
N HIS A 116 6.90 2.80 8.48
CA HIS A 116 7.62 2.61 7.22
C HIS A 116 6.75 3.12 6.05
N VAL A 117 7.38 3.71 5.03
CA VAL A 117 6.65 4.32 3.91
C VAL A 117 7.05 3.70 2.57
N LEU A 118 6.05 3.16 1.87
CA LEU A 118 6.13 2.84 0.45
C LEU A 118 5.32 3.87 -0.34
N LEU A 119 6.00 4.74 -1.08
CA LEU A 119 5.41 5.90 -1.75
C LEU A 119 5.34 5.70 -3.27
N GLU A 120 4.18 5.96 -3.87
CA GLU A 120 4.03 5.96 -5.32
C GLU A 120 4.81 7.07 -6.01
N LYS A 121 5.16 6.83 -7.27
CA LYS A 121 5.75 7.84 -8.15
C LYS A 121 4.68 8.81 -8.68
N PRO A 122 5.03 10.07 -8.96
CA PRO A 122 6.25 10.76 -8.53
C PRO A 122 6.26 10.99 -7.01
N SER A 123 7.43 11.02 -6.37
CA SER A 123 7.51 11.14 -4.90
C SER A 123 6.97 12.46 -4.33
N THR A 124 6.96 13.54 -5.11
CA THR A 124 6.46 14.85 -4.71
C THR A 124 5.88 15.60 -5.92
N SER A 125 5.16 16.70 -5.69
CA SER A 125 4.52 17.45 -6.78
C SER A 125 5.42 18.49 -7.44
N ASN A 126 6.52 18.87 -6.81
CA ASN A 126 7.42 19.92 -7.30
C ASN A 126 8.84 19.79 -6.71
N ALA A 127 9.79 20.49 -7.33
CA ALA A 127 11.20 20.46 -6.93
C ALA A 127 11.45 20.98 -5.49
N HIS A 128 10.61 21.89 -5.00
CA HIS A 128 10.74 22.43 -3.65
C HIS A 128 10.40 21.38 -2.59
N GLU A 129 9.30 20.65 -2.77
CA GLU A 129 8.95 19.50 -1.94
C GLU A 129 10.01 18.40 -2.03
N ALA A 130 10.49 18.08 -3.24
CA ALA A 130 11.55 17.07 -3.42
C ALA A 130 12.80 17.41 -2.60
N LYS A 131 13.25 18.67 -2.65
CA LYS A 131 14.41 19.15 -1.87
C LYS A 131 14.17 19.06 -0.36
N LYS A 132 12.96 19.36 0.11
CA LYS A 132 12.59 19.19 1.52
C LYS A 132 12.51 17.72 1.93
N PHE A 133 12.05 16.85 1.03
CA PHE A 133 11.85 15.43 1.29
C PHE A 133 13.16 14.69 1.47
N SER A 134 14.20 15.05 0.69
CA SER A 134 15.54 14.46 0.81
C SER A 134 16.41 15.04 1.93
N SER A 135 15.96 16.13 2.55
CA SER A 135 16.70 16.75 3.67
C SER A 135 16.47 15.95 4.96
N PRO A 136 17.48 15.81 5.83
CA PRO A 136 17.31 15.16 7.14
C PRO A 136 16.16 15.80 7.91
N GLN A 137 15.16 14.99 8.26
CA GLN A 137 14.08 15.39 9.14
C GLN A 137 14.64 15.30 10.57
N ARG A 138 14.91 16.46 11.20
CA ARG A 138 15.30 16.52 12.62
C ARG A 138 14.09 16.33 13.53
#